data_AF-A0A3S2C4C0-F1
#
_entry.id   AF-A0A3S2C4C0-F1
#
_cell.length_a   1.000
_cell.length_b   1.000
_cell.length_c   1.000
_cell.angle_alpha   90.00
_cell.angle_beta   90.00
_cell.angle_gamma   90.00
#
_symmetry.space_group_name_H-M   'P 1'
#
loop_
_entity.id
_entity.type
_entity.pdbx_description
1 polymer ?
#
loop_
_entity_poly.entity_id
_entity_poly.type
_entity_poly.pdbx_seq_one_letter_code
_entity_poly.pdbx_strand_id
1 'polypeptide(L)' 'LGFFDKVRVVVAWCEMRQDFRHFRADRIAELQAMDTRYPRRRQALLKEWRTTLDKPRGSR' A
#
# COMPACT_ATOMS: atom_id res chain seq x y z
N LEU A 1 -26.91 17.26 0.88
CA LEU A 1 -26.06 16.70 -0.18
C LEU A 1 -24.67 16.50 0.41
N GLY A 2 -24.23 15.25 0.60
CA GLY A 2 -22.91 14.94 1.16
C GLY A 2 -21.99 14.37 0.09
N PHE A 3 -20.91 15.08 -0.25
CA PHE A 3 -19.85 14.56 -1.12
C PHE A 3 -18.86 13.79 -0.25
N PHE A 4 -18.87 12.45 -0.33
CA PHE A 4 -17.79 11.65 0.22
C PHE A 4 -16.64 11.67 -0.78
N ASP A 5 -15.54 12.30 -0.38
CA ASP A 5 -14.32 12.40 -1.16
C ASP A 5 -13.81 10.98 -1.48
N LYS A 6 -13.88 10.58 -2.75
CA LYS A 6 -13.43 9.26 -3.21
C LYS A 6 -11.91 9.26 -3.25
N VAL A 7 -11.28 9.18 -2.08
CA VAL A 7 -9.82 9.10 -1.96
C VAL A 7 -9.35 7.77 -2.52
N ARG A 8 -8.43 7.83 -3.50
CA ARG A 8 -7.74 6.64 -4.02
C ARG A 8 -6.59 6.29 -3.08
N VAL A 9 -6.49 5.03 -2.68
CA VAL A 9 -5.43 4.52 -1.79
C VAL A 9 -4.63 3.46 -2.52
N VAL A 10 -3.31 3.58 -2.47
CA VAL A 10 -2.36 2.59 -2.97
C VAL A 10 -1.77 1.85 -1.78
N VAL A 11 -1.71 0.52 -1.85
CA VAL A 11 -0.99 -0.28 -0.86
C VAL A 11 0.37 -0.67 -1.42
N ALA A 12 1.42 -0.41 -0.64
CA ALA A 12 2.78 -0.76 -1.01
C ALA A 12 3.56 -1.31 0.19
N TRP A 13 4.58 -2.11 -0.10
CA TRP A 13 5.55 -2.56 0.88
C TRP A 13 6.53 -1.42 1.19
N CYS A 14 6.63 -1.01 2.45
CA CYS A 14 7.60 -0.02 2.89
C CYS A 14 8.87 -0.73 3.36
N GLU A 15 9.94 -0.68 2.58
CA GLU A 15 11.21 -1.36 2.92
C GLU A 15 11.85 -0.81 4.20
N MET A 16 11.68 0.47 4.51
CA MET A 16 12.21 1.06 5.76
C MET A 16 11.55 0.47 7.01
N ARG A 17 10.27 0.11 6.94
CA ARG A 17 9.50 -0.41 8.08
C ARG A 17 9.22 -1.90 7.99
N GLN A 18 9.56 -2.53 6.87
CA GLN A 18 9.28 -3.93 6.58
C GLN A 18 7.79 -4.27 6.80
N ASP A 19 6.88 -3.41 6.31
CA ASP A 19 5.43 -3.58 6.48
C ASP A 19 4.62 -2.98 5.32
N PHE A 20 3.36 -3.42 5.15
CA PHE A 20 2.42 -2.92 4.15
C PHE A 20 1.72 -1.65 4.63
N ARG A 21 1.88 -0.56 3.87
CA ARG A 21 1.26 0.74 4.19
C ARG A 21 0.30 1.21 3.11
N HIS A 22 -0.72 1.91 3.57
CA HIS A 22 -1.71 2.59 2.73
C HIS A 22 -1.24 4.02 2.50
N PHE A 23 -1.01 4.36 1.24
CA PHE A 23 -0.64 5.69 0.79
C PHE A 23 -1.83 6.28 0.05
N ARG A 24 -2.27 7.48 0.43
CA ARG A 24 -3.30 8.15 -0.36
C ARG A 24 -2.66 8.67 -1.63
N ALA A 25 -3.20 8.29 -2.78
CA ALA A 25 -2.66 8.64 -4.08
C ALA A 25 -2.63 10.17 -4.31
N ASP A 26 -3.56 10.89 -3.69
CA ASP A 26 -3.65 12.36 -3.77
C ASP A 26 -2.57 13.09 -2.96
N ARG A 27 -1.88 12.41 -2.03
CA ARG A 27 -0.78 12.97 -1.23
C ARG A 27 0.61 12.51 -1.69
N ILE A 28 0.70 11.78 -2.80
CA ILE A 28 1.99 11.36 -3.37
C ILE A 28 2.50 12.51 -4.23
N ALA A 29 3.54 13.20 -3.77
CA ALA A 29 4.17 14.29 -4.51
C ALA A 29 4.98 13.79 -5.70
N GLU A 30 5.67 12.65 -5.54
CA GLU A 30 6.53 12.06 -6.56
C GLU A 30 6.56 10.53 -6.40
N LEU A 31 6.64 9.83 -7.53
CA LEU A 31 6.82 8.39 -7.60
C LEU A 31 7.98 8.10 -8.56
N GLN A 32 9.07 7.54 -8.04
CA GLN A 32 10.19 7.10 -8.86
C GLN A 32 10.11 5.58 -9.06
N ALA A 33 9.94 5.16 -10.31
CA ALA A 33 10.07 3.76 -10.66
C ALA A 33 11.56 3.40 -10.66
N MET A 34 11.95 2.50 -9.76
CA MET A 34 13.30 1.95 -9.76
C MET A 34 13.33 0.70 -10.63
N ASP A 35 14.35 0.57 -11.49
CA ASP A 35 14.60 -0.66 -12.27
C ASP A 35 15.14 -1.80 -11.38
N THR A 36 15.39 -1.51 -10.11
CA THR A 36 15.79 -2.49 -9.10
C THR A 36 14.61 -3.37 -8.74
N ARG A 37 14.80 -4.68 -8.93
CA ARG A 37 13.82 -5.68 -8.51
C ARG A 37 13.75 -5.71 -6.99
N TYR A 38 12.52 -5.71 -6.44
CA TYR A 38 12.31 -5.89 -5.01
C TYR A 38 13.10 -7.10 -4.50
N PRO A 39 13.81 -6.98 -3.37
CA PRO A 39 14.62 -8.08 -2.81
C PRO A 39 13.77 -9.30 -2.45
N ARG A 40 12.47 -9.10 -2.25
CA ARG A 40 11.48 -10.14 -1.98
C ARG A 40 10.69 -10.48 -3.24
N ARG A 41 10.42 -11.79 -3.43
CA ARG A 41 9.59 -12.26 -4.54
C ARG A 41 8.19 -11.65 -4.47
N ARG A 42 7.73 -11.04 -5.57
CA ARG A 42 6.39 -10.43 -5.71
C ARG A 42 5.26 -11.34 -5.20
N GLN A 43 5.32 -12.64 -5.48
CA GLN A 43 4.31 -13.61 -5.04
C GLN A 43 4.25 -13.76 -3.52
N ALA A 44 5.40 -13.74 -2.84
CA ALA A 44 5.46 -13.80 -1.38
C ALA A 44 4.83 -12.55 -0.76
N LEU A 45 5.18 -11.36 -1.28
CA LEU A 45 4.59 -10.10 -0.85
C LEU A 45 3.06 -10.08 -1.05
N LEU A 46 2.56 -10.55 -2.20
CA LEU A 46 1.12 -10.62 -2.45
C LEU A 46 0.40 -11.60 -1.51
N LYS A 47 1.01 -12.74 -1.19
CA LYS A 47 0.46 -13.72 -0.25
C LYS A 47 0.36 -13.13 1.15
N GLU A 48 1.43 -12.51 1.63
CA GLU A 48 1.45 -11.85 2.94
C GLU A 48 0.46 -10.69 3.01
N TRP A 49 0.42 -9.84 1.99
CA TRP A 49 -0.56 -8.76 1.90
C TRP A 49 -1.99 -9.30 1.97
N ARG A 50 -2.29 -10.41 1.30
CA ARG A 50 -3.62 -11.01 1.34
C ARG A 50 -4.01 -11.51 2.73
N THR A 51 -3.08 -12.09 3.47
CA THR A 51 -3.29 -12.45 4.89
C THR A 51 -3.57 -11.22 5.76
N THR A 52 -2.99 -10.05 5.43
CA THR A 52 -3.27 -8.81 6.16
C THR A 52 -4.64 -8.18 5.85
N LEU A 53 -5.30 -8.57 4.74
CA LEU A 53 -6.65 -8.10 4.38
C LEU A 53 -7.76 -8.76 5.21
N ASP A 54 -7.55 -10.00 5.66
CA ASP A 54 -8.48 -10.70 6.56
C ASP A 54 -8.52 -10.09 7.97
N LYS A 55 -7.54 -9.26 8.32
CA LYS A 55 -7.53 -8.51 9.56
C LYS A 55 -8.42 -7.27 9.38
N PRO A 56 -9.53 -7.10 10.13
CA PRO A 56 -10.39 -5.93 9.98
C PRO A 56 -9.58 -4.67 10.28
N ARG A 57 -9.31 -3.88 9.23
CA ARG A 57 -8.55 -2.64 9.32
C ARG A 57 -9.47 -1.56 9.87
N GLY A 58 -9.38 -1.33 11.18
CA GLY A 58 -10.02 -0.22 11.86
C GLY A 58 -9.69 1.10 11.18
N SER A 59 -10.70 1.72 10.59
CA SER A 59 -10.75 3.14 10.27
C SER A 59 -10.78 3.89 11.60
N ARG A 60 -9.71 4.63 11.92
CA ARG A 60 -9.73 5.69 12.92
C ARG A 60 -9.23 6.97 12.30
#